data_AF-A0A8E0R3K7-F1
#
_entry.id   AF-A0A8E0R3K7-F1
#
_cell.length_a   1.000
_cell.length_b   1.000
_cell.length_c   1.000
_cell.angle_alpha   90.00
_cell.angle_beta   90.00
_cell.angle_gamma   90.00
#
_symmetry.space_group_name_H-M   'P 1'
#
loop_
_entity.id
_entity.type
_entity.pdbx_description
1 polymer ?
#
loop_
_entity_poly.entity_id
_entity_poly.type
_entity_poly.pdbx_seq_one_letter_code
_entity_poly.pdbx_strand_id
1 'polypeptide(L)'
;MGFLDIRIEKTERAIKQAFMELRAQKPVEKIKVKELCDLACINKSTFYAHYQDIYALANAMEDEMVQAVVASLPQLTASDVSERTEWLAREMFRAFMTNQKEINTLFSGSRQGLFINRVEEALRQCIAESDPAFENDVVRKIVLSFCVQGCYYTFTSYCGQMDEKRLVALLASIARAAQKIRM
;
A
#
# COMPACT_ATOMS: atom_id res chain seq x y z
N MET A 1 -27.65 -3.87 -9.66
CA MET A 1 -26.63 -4.93 -9.65
C MET A 1 -27.27 -6.20 -10.19
N GLY A 2 -26.84 -6.65 -11.37
CA GLY A 2 -27.44 -7.80 -12.07
C GLY A 2 -26.84 -9.14 -11.64
N PHE A 3 -27.49 -10.26 -12.00
CA PHE A 3 -26.96 -11.61 -11.75
C PHE A 3 -25.59 -11.87 -12.38
N LEU A 4 -25.27 -11.21 -13.50
CA LEU A 4 -23.97 -11.27 -14.14
C LEU A 4 -22.89 -10.59 -13.29
N ASP A 5 -23.15 -9.40 -12.73
CA ASP A 5 -22.22 -8.68 -11.85
C ASP A 5 -21.82 -9.53 -10.65
N ILE A 6 -22.81 -10.22 -10.03
CA ILE A 6 -22.57 -11.08 -8.88
C ILE A 6 -21.64 -12.26 -9.24
N ARG A 7 -21.75 -12.82 -10.46
CA ARG A 7 -20.87 -13.90 -10.90
C ARG A 7 -19.46 -13.41 -11.17
N ILE A 8 -19.32 -12.22 -11.77
CA ILE A 8 -18.03 -11.58 -12.03
C ILE A 8 -17.31 -11.32 -10.71
N GLU A 9 -17.98 -10.70 -9.73
CA GLU A 9 -17.38 -10.41 -8.41
C GLU A 9 -16.95 -11.67 -7.67
N LYS A 10 -17.79 -12.72 -7.67
CA LYS A 10 -17.44 -13.99 -7.01
C LYS A 10 -16.21 -14.63 -7.64
N THR A 11 -16.12 -14.58 -8.97
CA THR A 11 -15.00 -15.12 -9.73
C THR A 11 -13.73 -14.32 -9.43
N GLU A 12 -13.82 -13.00 -9.42
CA GLU A 12 -12.69 -12.12 -9.11
C GLU A 12 -12.16 -12.35 -7.69
N ARG A 13 -13.05 -12.47 -6.69
CA ARG A 13 -12.66 -12.81 -5.32
C ARG A 13 -11.96 -14.16 -5.23
N ALA A 14 -12.44 -15.18 -5.94
CA ALA A 14 -11.82 -16.50 -5.96
C ALA A 14 -10.41 -16.45 -6.58
N ILE A 15 -10.23 -15.69 -7.67
CA ILE A 15 -8.92 -15.47 -8.32
C ILE A 15 -7.94 -14.80 -7.35
N LYS A 16 -8.35 -13.70 -6.71
CA LYS A 16 -7.52 -12.94 -5.76
C LYS A 16 -7.14 -13.76 -4.54
N GLN A 17 -8.09 -14.54 -4.00
CA GLN A 17 -7.84 -15.42 -2.86
C GLN A 17 -6.82 -16.51 -3.20
N ALA A 18 -7.01 -17.21 -4.33
CA ALA A 18 -6.07 -18.22 -4.80
C ALA A 18 -4.67 -17.64 -5.06
N PHE A 19 -4.60 -16.42 -5.61
CA PHE A 19 -3.33 -15.72 -5.78
C PHE A 19 -2.62 -15.47 -4.45
N MET A 20 -3.31 -14.94 -3.44
CA MET A 20 -2.73 -14.67 -2.12
C MET A 20 -2.20 -15.94 -1.45
N GLU A 21 -2.94 -17.04 -1.56
CA GLU A 21 -2.53 -18.33 -1.02
C GLU A 21 -1.26 -18.87 -1.68
N LEU A 22 -1.15 -18.77 -3.02
CA LEU A 22 0.04 -19.16 -3.74
C LEU A 22 1.21 -18.22 -3.45
N ARG A 23 0.94 -16.91 -3.36
CA ARG A 23 1.94 -15.87 -3.14
C ARG A 23 2.57 -15.95 -1.76
N ALA A 24 1.82 -16.39 -0.75
CA ALA A 24 2.34 -16.67 0.59
C ALA A 24 3.35 -17.84 0.61
N GLN A 25 3.29 -18.72 -0.39
CA GLN A 25 4.13 -19.92 -0.47
C GLN A 25 5.33 -19.77 -1.41
N LYS A 26 5.20 -18.94 -2.45
CA LYS A 26 6.23 -18.81 -3.49
C LYS A 26 6.26 -17.40 -4.10
N PRO A 27 7.40 -16.99 -4.67
CA PRO A 27 7.52 -15.73 -5.37
C PRO A 27 6.65 -15.72 -6.64
N VAL A 28 6.19 -14.53 -7.07
CA VAL A 28 5.23 -14.36 -8.18
C VAL A 28 5.71 -14.99 -9.48
N GLU A 29 7.02 -14.96 -9.74
CA GLU A 29 7.67 -15.52 -10.93
C GLU A 29 7.52 -17.04 -11.03
N LYS A 30 7.20 -17.72 -9.91
CA LYS A 30 6.97 -19.17 -9.86
C LYS A 30 5.49 -19.55 -9.87
N ILE A 31 4.57 -18.59 -9.81
CA ILE A 31 3.13 -18.86 -9.84
C ILE A 31 2.69 -19.12 -11.28
N LYS A 32 2.03 -20.26 -11.51
CA LYS A 32 1.51 -20.63 -12.84
C LYS A 32 0.01 -20.38 -12.90
N VAL A 33 -0.47 -19.78 -14.00
CA VAL A 33 -1.92 -19.57 -14.23
C VAL A 33 -2.73 -20.86 -14.07
N LYS A 34 -2.20 -22.00 -14.53
CA LYS A 34 -2.87 -23.30 -14.35
C LYS A 34 -3.11 -23.62 -12.88
N GLU A 35 -2.07 -23.50 -12.05
CA GLU A 35 -2.15 -23.80 -10.62
C GLU A 35 -3.13 -22.86 -9.90
N LEU A 36 -3.11 -21.58 -10.26
CA LEU A 36 -4.07 -20.61 -9.74
C LEU A 36 -5.51 -20.97 -10.13
N CYS A 37 -5.74 -21.35 -11.39
CA CYS A 37 -7.06 -21.76 -11.88
C CYS A 37 -7.57 -23.02 -11.15
N ASP A 38 -6.67 -23.99 -10.93
CA ASP A 38 -6.99 -25.23 -10.21
C ASP A 38 -7.40 -24.91 -8.76
N LEU A 39 -6.69 -24.00 -8.09
CA LEU A 39 -7.01 -23.56 -6.72
C LEU A 39 -8.29 -22.71 -6.63
N ALA A 40 -8.51 -21.82 -7.60
CA ALA A 40 -9.70 -20.98 -7.67
C ALA A 40 -10.95 -21.73 -8.20
N CYS A 41 -10.82 -23.00 -8.62
CA CYS A 41 -11.87 -23.79 -9.26
C CYS A 41 -12.48 -23.12 -10.51
N ILE A 42 -11.63 -22.54 -11.38
CA ILE A 42 -12.05 -21.87 -12.61
C ILE A 42 -11.31 -22.41 -13.85
N ASN A 43 -11.85 -22.13 -15.03
CA ASN A 43 -11.15 -22.40 -16.28
C ASN A 43 -10.12 -21.31 -16.60
N LYS A 44 -9.06 -21.66 -17.34
CA LYS A 44 -8.08 -20.69 -17.85
C LYS A 44 -8.72 -19.57 -18.68
N SER A 45 -9.71 -19.91 -19.51
CA SER A 45 -10.44 -18.91 -20.30
C SER A 45 -11.16 -17.89 -19.40
N THR A 46 -11.67 -18.33 -18.26
CA THR A 46 -12.24 -17.45 -17.24
C THR A 46 -11.15 -16.54 -16.66
N PHE A 47 -10.00 -17.08 -16.23
CA PHE A 47 -8.89 -16.24 -15.76
C PHE A 47 -8.48 -15.18 -16.79
N TYR A 48 -8.28 -15.57 -18.04
CA TYR A 48 -7.85 -14.67 -19.11
C TYR A 48 -8.91 -13.64 -19.53
N ALA A 49 -10.19 -13.85 -19.16
CA ALA A 49 -11.21 -12.83 -19.32
C ALA A 49 -11.09 -11.70 -18.28
N HIS A 50 -10.41 -11.93 -17.15
CA HIS A 50 -10.16 -10.94 -16.10
C HIS A 50 -8.73 -10.35 -16.17
N TYR A 51 -7.72 -11.18 -16.45
CA TYR A 51 -6.31 -10.77 -16.39
C TYR A 51 -5.50 -11.38 -17.55
N GLN A 52 -4.67 -10.57 -18.19
CA GLN A 52 -3.83 -11.03 -19.30
C GLN A 52 -2.81 -12.10 -18.87
N ASP A 53 -2.23 -11.96 -17.69
CA ASP A 53 -1.28 -12.90 -17.10
C ASP A 53 -1.24 -12.76 -15.56
N ILE A 54 -0.31 -13.49 -14.93
CA ILE A 54 -0.13 -13.48 -13.48
C ILE A 54 0.39 -12.15 -12.95
N TYR A 55 1.15 -11.41 -13.75
CA TYR A 55 1.72 -10.12 -13.38
C TYR A 55 0.67 -9.01 -13.46
N ALA A 56 -0.25 -9.07 -14.43
CA ALA A 56 -1.41 -8.19 -14.51
C ALA A 56 -2.29 -8.32 -13.26
N LEU A 57 -2.55 -9.55 -12.81
CA LEU A 57 -3.25 -9.79 -11.53
C LEU A 57 -2.46 -9.24 -10.35
N ALA A 58 -1.16 -9.54 -10.25
CA ALA A 58 -0.33 -9.03 -9.17
C ALA A 58 -0.35 -7.50 -9.10
N ASN A 59 -0.17 -6.84 -10.23
CA ASN A 59 -0.16 -5.37 -10.31
C ASN A 59 -1.51 -4.79 -9.90
N ALA A 60 -2.63 -5.37 -10.35
CA ALA A 60 -3.97 -4.93 -9.96
C ALA A 60 -4.19 -5.05 -8.44
N MET A 61 -3.81 -6.17 -7.83
CA MET A 61 -3.91 -6.36 -6.38
C MET A 61 -2.98 -5.43 -5.60
N GLU A 62 -1.80 -5.14 -6.13
CA GLU A 62 -0.88 -4.17 -5.55
C GLU A 62 -1.40 -2.72 -5.66
N ASP A 63 -2.02 -2.35 -6.79
CA ASP A 63 -2.70 -1.07 -6.97
C ASP A 63 -3.82 -0.92 -5.96
N GLU A 64 -4.69 -1.93 -5.83
CA GLU A 64 -5.74 -1.96 -4.80
C GLU A 64 -5.17 -1.79 -3.40
N MET A 65 -4.02 -2.41 -3.10
CA MET A 65 -3.39 -2.29 -1.79
C MET A 65 -2.82 -0.89 -1.53
N VAL A 66 -2.15 -0.29 -2.53
CA VAL A 66 -1.69 1.10 -2.45
C VAL A 66 -2.88 2.03 -2.21
N GLN A 67 -3.96 1.86 -2.95
CA GLN A 67 -5.17 2.66 -2.80
C GLN A 67 -5.84 2.49 -1.43
N ALA A 68 -5.89 1.27 -0.89
CA ALA A 68 -6.44 1.04 0.45
C ALA A 68 -5.62 1.73 1.55
N VAL A 69 -4.29 1.78 1.40
CA VAL A 69 -3.40 2.51 2.32
C VAL A 69 -3.62 4.01 2.18
N VAL A 70 -3.63 4.54 0.96
CA VAL A 70 -3.87 5.97 0.70
C VAL A 70 -5.25 6.42 1.22
N ALA A 71 -6.29 5.62 0.97
CA ALA A 71 -7.64 5.87 1.44
C ALA A 71 -7.77 5.83 2.98
N SER A 72 -6.82 5.21 3.68
CA SER A 72 -6.75 5.25 5.15
C SER A 72 -6.28 6.61 5.69
N LEU A 73 -5.76 7.49 4.83
CA LEU A 73 -5.42 8.88 5.13
C LEU A 73 -6.37 9.85 4.38
N PRO A 74 -7.69 9.78 4.64
CA PRO A 74 -8.63 10.62 3.92
C PRO A 74 -8.35 12.11 4.21
N GLN A 75 -8.38 12.92 3.16
CA GLN A 75 -8.20 14.38 3.21
C GLN A 75 -6.80 14.84 3.65
N LEU A 76 -5.75 14.05 3.37
CA LEU A 76 -4.38 14.53 3.53
C LEU A 76 -4.16 15.77 2.66
N THR A 77 -3.82 16.89 3.29
CA THR A 77 -3.52 18.16 2.61
C THR A 77 -2.04 18.51 2.67
N ALA A 78 -1.62 19.49 1.86
CA ALA A 78 -0.27 20.01 1.92
C ALA A 78 0.05 20.62 3.30
N SER A 79 -0.91 21.27 3.97
CA SER A 79 -0.67 21.82 5.31
C SER A 79 -0.47 20.72 6.34
N ASP A 80 -1.17 19.58 6.27
CA ASP A 80 -0.98 18.45 7.18
C ASP A 80 0.45 17.92 7.18
N VAL A 81 1.09 17.89 6.00
CA VAL A 81 2.48 17.47 5.83
C VAL A 81 3.44 18.37 6.61
N SER A 82 3.13 19.67 6.74
CA SER A 82 3.98 20.62 7.47
C SER A 82 3.51 20.96 8.88
N GLU A 83 2.23 20.78 9.21
CA GLU A 83 1.62 21.29 10.44
C GLU A 83 1.18 20.17 11.38
N ARG A 84 0.85 19.00 10.83
CA ARG A 84 0.30 17.83 11.54
C ARG A 84 1.13 16.57 11.28
N THR A 85 2.46 16.73 11.24
CA THR A 85 3.44 15.65 10.99
C THR A 85 3.30 14.44 11.92
N GLU A 86 2.97 14.66 13.19
CA GLU A 86 2.66 13.58 14.13
C GLU A 86 1.43 12.78 13.71
N TRP A 87 0.35 13.46 13.33
CA TRP A 87 -0.87 12.79 12.89
C TRP A 87 -0.61 11.98 11.63
N LEU A 88 0.13 12.55 10.67
CA LEU A 88 0.53 11.85 9.45
C LEU A 88 1.30 10.56 9.78
N ALA A 89 2.34 10.63 10.62
CA ALA A 89 3.12 9.45 11.00
C ALA A 89 2.25 8.37 11.69
N ARG A 90 1.31 8.79 12.55
CA ARG A 90 0.37 7.90 13.24
C ARG A 90 -0.54 7.17 12.27
N GLU A 91 -1.19 7.89 11.36
CA GLU A 91 -2.13 7.28 10.41
C GLU A 91 -1.41 6.42 9.37
N MET A 92 -0.22 6.82 8.89
CA MET A 92 0.62 5.99 8.03
C MET A 92 0.97 4.66 8.68
N PHE A 93 1.46 4.70 9.92
CA PHE A 93 1.82 3.49 10.65
C PHE A 93 0.60 2.57 10.87
N ARG A 94 -0.53 3.15 11.27
CA ARG A 94 -1.80 2.44 11.44
C ARG A 94 -2.27 1.78 10.14
N ALA A 95 -2.18 2.48 9.01
CA ALA A 95 -2.55 1.97 7.70
C ALA A 95 -1.70 0.75 7.31
N PHE A 96 -0.39 0.78 7.57
CA PHE A 96 0.50 -0.36 7.34
C PHE A 96 0.19 -1.55 8.25
N MET A 97 -0.05 -1.30 9.54
CA MET A 97 -0.40 -2.36 10.50
C MET A 97 -1.73 -3.03 10.17
N THR A 98 -2.74 -2.24 9.78
CA THR A 98 -4.07 -2.76 9.44
C THR A 98 -4.03 -3.72 8.26
N ASN A 99 -3.10 -3.51 7.32
CA ASN A 99 -2.96 -4.28 6.09
C ASN A 99 -1.67 -5.14 6.08
N GLN A 100 -1.09 -5.42 7.26
CA GLN A 100 0.27 -5.97 7.38
C GLN A 100 0.44 -7.28 6.62
N LYS A 101 -0.53 -8.20 6.76
CA LYS A 101 -0.45 -9.53 6.18
C LYS A 101 -0.48 -9.46 4.65
N GLU A 102 -1.38 -8.65 4.11
CA GLU A 102 -1.57 -8.43 2.68
C GLU A 102 -0.34 -7.75 2.08
N ILE A 103 0.15 -6.66 2.70
CA ILE A 103 1.36 -5.94 2.28
C ILE A 103 2.56 -6.90 2.22
N ASN A 104 2.80 -7.64 3.31
CA ASN A 104 3.95 -8.55 3.38
C ASN A 104 3.86 -9.68 2.35
N THR A 105 2.66 -10.16 2.05
CA THR A 105 2.48 -11.24 1.08
C THR A 105 2.66 -10.73 -0.35
N LEU A 106 1.90 -9.70 -0.74
CA LEU A 106 1.90 -9.14 -2.10
C LEU A 106 3.29 -8.67 -2.52
N PHE A 107 3.93 -7.87 -1.67
CA PHE A 107 5.18 -7.20 -1.98
C PHE A 107 6.42 -7.95 -1.49
N SER A 108 6.36 -9.23 -1.11
CA SER A 108 7.57 -9.96 -0.69
C SER A 108 8.61 -10.14 -1.82
N GLY A 109 9.88 -10.38 -1.48
CA GLY A 109 10.92 -10.70 -2.46
C GLY A 109 11.26 -9.52 -3.39
N SER A 110 11.31 -9.78 -4.70
CA SER A 110 11.71 -8.78 -5.72
C SER A 110 10.86 -7.52 -5.74
N ARG A 111 9.65 -7.56 -5.17
CA ARG A 111 8.67 -6.47 -5.20
C ARG A 111 8.66 -5.60 -3.93
N GLN A 112 9.51 -5.89 -2.93
CA GLN A 112 9.46 -5.22 -1.63
C GLN A 112 9.72 -3.71 -1.72
N GLY A 113 10.67 -3.30 -2.57
CA GLY A 113 10.99 -1.89 -2.76
C GLY A 113 9.94 -1.08 -3.55
N LEU A 114 8.98 -1.74 -4.21
CA LEU A 114 8.00 -1.04 -5.05
C LEU A 114 6.86 -0.42 -4.24
N PHE A 115 6.48 -1.07 -3.14
CA PHE A 115 5.28 -0.70 -2.39
C PHE A 115 5.34 0.74 -1.89
N ILE A 116 6.39 1.06 -1.11
CA ILE A 116 6.44 2.35 -0.42
C ILE A 116 6.60 3.52 -1.39
N ASN A 117 7.31 3.30 -2.50
CA ASN A 117 7.46 4.31 -3.55
C ASN A 117 6.13 4.60 -4.25
N ARG A 118 5.30 3.57 -4.47
CA ARG A 118 3.95 3.74 -5.05
C ARG A 118 2.99 4.42 -4.08
N VAL A 119 3.07 4.11 -2.78
CA VAL A 119 2.29 4.81 -1.74
C VAL A 119 2.69 6.28 -1.67
N GLU A 120 3.99 6.59 -1.64
CA GLU A 120 4.48 7.97 -1.61
C GLU A 120 4.00 8.77 -2.83
N GLU A 121 4.11 8.19 -4.02
CA GLU A 121 3.67 8.82 -5.27
C GLU A 121 2.16 9.06 -5.28
N ALA A 122 1.36 8.07 -4.86
CA ALA A 122 -0.10 8.23 -4.78
C ALA A 122 -0.51 9.31 -3.76
N LEU A 123 0.15 9.41 -2.61
CA LEU A 123 -0.11 10.48 -1.63
C LEU A 123 0.25 11.86 -2.20
N ARG A 124 1.36 11.98 -2.94
CA ARG A 124 1.73 13.22 -3.61
C ARG A 124 0.67 13.66 -4.62
N GLN A 125 0.18 12.72 -5.44
CA GLN A 125 -0.87 12.98 -6.42
C GLN A 125 -2.16 13.45 -5.73
N CYS A 126 -2.60 12.77 -4.67
CA CYS A 126 -3.78 13.18 -3.91
C CYS A 126 -3.65 14.61 -3.34
N ILE A 127 -2.48 14.98 -2.82
CA ILE A 127 -2.26 16.34 -2.31
C ILE A 127 -2.28 17.34 -3.47
N ALA A 128 -1.56 17.05 -4.57
CA ALA A 128 -1.46 17.93 -5.74
C ALA A 128 -2.80 18.18 -6.44
N GLU A 129 -3.71 17.19 -6.45
CA GLU A 129 -5.08 17.36 -6.95
C GLU A 129 -5.86 18.42 -6.17
N SER A 130 -5.62 18.54 -4.87
CA SER A 130 -6.27 19.54 -4.00
C SER A 130 -5.51 20.86 -3.91
N ASP A 131 -4.18 20.83 -4.03
CA ASP A 131 -3.26 21.96 -3.94
C ASP A 131 -2.13 21.81 -4.98
N PRO A 132 -2.30 22.32 -6.21
CA PRO A 132 -1.29 22.23 -7.26
C PRO A 132 0.04 22.91 -6.93
N ALA A 133 0.07 23.82 -5.94
CA ALA A 133 1.31 24.47 -5.51
C ALA A 133 2.27 23.47 -4.83
N PHE A 134 1.73 22.38 -4.28
CA PHE A 134 2.51 21.31 -3.67
C PHE A 134 3.56 20.71 -4.63
N GLU A 135 3.30 20.72 -5.95
CA GLU A 135 4.25 20.23 -6.93
C GLU A 135 5.60 20.96 -6.91
N ASN A 136 5.59 22.24 -6.52
CA ASN A 136 6.81 23.05 -6.44
C ASN A 136 7.32 23.20 -5.00
N ASP A 137 6.62 22.66 -4.00
CA ASP A 137 7.00 22.73 -2.59
C ASP A 137 7.94 21.58 -2.23
N VAL A 138 9.22 21.78 -2.53
CA VAL A 138 10.29 20.79 -2.26
C VAL A 138 10.38 20.46 -0.76
N VAL A 139 10.15 21.45 0.12
CA VAL A 139 10.25 21.25 1.57
C VAL A 139 9.18 20.28 2.04
N ARG A 140 7.90 20.53 1.69
CA ARG A 140 6.82 19.60 2.06
C ARG A 140 6.98 18.24 1.39
N LYS A 141 7.47 18.16 0.15
CA LYS A 141 7.79 16.88 -0.51
C LYS A 141 8.83 16.07 0.27
N ILE A 142 9.91 16.70 0.75
CA ILE A 142 10.94 16.04 1.56
C ILE A 142 10.36 15.55 2.89
N VAL A 143 9.55 16.37 3.57
CA VAL A 143 8.91 15.99 4.84
C VAL A 143 7.97 14.80 4.64
N LEU A 144 7.16 14.80 3.58
CA LEU A 144 6.31 13.68 3.23
C LEU A 144 7.12 12.40 3.00
N SER A 145 8.17 12.46 2.18
CA SER A 145 9.06 11.31 1.93
C SER A 145 9.66 10.77 3.23
N PHE A 146 10.16 11.64 4.10
CA PHE A 146 10.74 11.23 5.38
C PHE A 146 9.70 10.52 6.26
N CYS A 147 8.48 11.07 6.36
CA CYS A 147 7.40 10.45 7.11
C CYS A 147 7.00 9.08 6.55
N VAL A 148 6.75 9.00 5.24
CA VAL A 148 6.28 7.78 4.57
C VAL A 148 7.34 6.68 4.66
N GLN A 149 8.57 6.98 4.26
CA GLN A 149 9.69 6.02 4.26
C GLN A 149 10.08 5.61 5.69
N GLY A 150 10.15 6.58 6.61
CA GLY A 150 10.47 6.33 8.01
C GLY A 150 9.43 5.43 8.69
N CYS A 151 8.14 5.71 8.49
CA CYS A 151 7.07 4.87 9.02
C CYS A 151 7.11 3.45 8.43
N TYR A 152 7.32 3.32 7.13
CA TYR A 152 7.37 2.02 6.48
C TYR A 152 8.59 1.18 6.87
N TYR A 153 9.77 1.80 6.94
CA TYR A 153 10.97 1.12 7.43
C TYR A 153 10.77 0.65 8.87
N THR A 154 10.12 1.48 9.69
CA THR A 154 9.82 1.13 11.07
C THR A 154 8.82 -0.03 11.16
N PHE A 155 7.78 0.00 10.33
CA PHE A 155 6.82 -1.09 10.19
C PHE A 155 7.48 -2.40 9.77
N THR A 156 8.36 -2.39 8.77
CA THR A 156 9.01 -3.62 8.27
C THR A 156 10.10 -4.15 9.17
N SER A 157 10.82 -3.28 9.89
CA SER A 157 12.05 -3.66 10.62
C SER A 157 11.87 -3.77 12.14
N TYR A 158 10.96 -2.99 12.73
CA TYR A 158 10.84 -2.86 14.19
C TYR A 158 9.45 -3.23 14.74
N CYS A 159 8.48 -3.55 13.88
CA CYS A 159 7.18 -4.05 14.33
C CYS A 159 7.34 -5.32 15.16
N GLY A 160 6.69 -5.37 16.33
CA GLY A 160 6.79 -6.47 17.29
C GLY A 160 8.01 -6.44 18.22
N GLN A 161 8.96 -5.51 18.02
CA GLN A 161 10.12 -5.33 18.92
C GLN A 161 9.87 -4.27 20.00
N MET A 162 8.85 -3.43 19.82
CA MET A 162 8.46 -2.39 20.77
C MET A 162 6.93 -2.24 20.76
N ASP A 163 6.39 -1.77 21.89
CA ASP A 163 4.99 -1.37 21.98
C ASP A 163 4.63 -0.36 20.89
N GLU A 164 3.55 -0.64 20.16
CA GLU A 164 3.11 0.14 19.01
C GLU A 164 2.87 1.61 19.37
N LYS A 165 2.27 1.89 20.54
CA LYS A 165 2.00 3.27 20.96
C LYS A 165 3.29 4.03 21.20
N ARG A 166 4.30 3.39 21.81
CA ARG A 166 5.63 3.99 22.01
C ARG A 166 6.34 4.24 20.69
N LEU A 167 6.27 3.30 19.75
CA LEU A 167 6.89 3.41 18.43
C LEU A 167 6.29 4.58 17.65
N VAL A 168 4.97 4.65 17.65
CA VAL A 168 4.21 5.73 17.02
C VAL A 168 4.51 7.08 17.69
N ALA A 169 4.61 7.14 19.02
CA ALA A 169 4.98 8.36 19.74
C ALA A 169 6.42 8.82 19.44
N LEU A 170 7.34 7.88 19.24
CA LEU A 170 8.72 8.18 18.84
C LEU A 170 8.76 8.76 17.42
N LEU A 171 8.10 8.11 16.46
CA LEU A 171 8.00 8.62 15.08
C LEU A 171 7.36 10.01 15.03
N ALA A 172 6.29 10.21 15.79
CA ALA A 172 5.64 11.51 15.95
C ALA A 172 6.59 12.58 16.49
N SER A 173 7.42 12.23 17.47
CA SER A 173 8.41 13.15 18.05
C SER A 173 9.51 13.52 17.04
N ILE A 174 9.97 12.55 16.24
CA ILE A 174 10.94 12.78 15.16
C ILE A 174 10.33 13.68 14.08
N ALA A 175 9.12 13.38 13.62
CA ALA A 175 8.44 14.14 12.58
C ALA A 175 8.17 15.59 13.03
N ARG A 176 7.77 15.80 14.29
CA ARG A 176 7.60 17.12 14.89
C ARG A 176 8.93 17.88 15.03
N ALA A 177 10.03 17.17 15.31
CA ALA A 177 11.35 17.78 15.33
C ALA A 177 11.78 18.24 13.93
N ALA A 178 11.54 17.41 12.90
CA ALA A 178 11.82 17.74 11.51
C ALA A 178 11.05 18.99 11.04
N GLN A 179 9.77 19.13 11.44
CA GLN A 179 8.97 20.33 11.18
C GLN A 179 9.58 21.63 11.75
N LYS A 180 10.32 21.55 12.86
CA LYS A 180 10.94 22.72 13.51
C LYS A 180 12.27 23.11 12.89
N ILE A 181 12.83 22.29 12.01
CA ILE A 181 14.04 22.62 11.25
C ILE A 181 13.61 23.65 10.21
N ARG A 182 13.69 24.93 10.59
CA ARG A 182 13.43 26.05 9.67
C ARG A 182 14.51 26.04 8.60
N MET A 183 14.09 26.01 7.34
CA MET A 183 14.88 26.48 6.19
C MET A 183 14.41 27.87 5.82
#